data_AF-A0A7L7KW49-F1
#
_entry.id   AF-A0A7L7KW49-F1
#
_cell.length_a   1.000
_cell.length_b   1.000
_cell.length_c   1.000
_cell.angle_alpha   90.00
_cell.angle_beta   90.00
_cell.angle_gamma   90.00
#
_symmetry.space_group_name_H-M   'P 1'
#
loop_
_entity.id
_entity.type
_entity.pdbx_description
1 polymer ?
#
loop_
_entity_poly.entity_id
_entity_poly.type
_entity_poly.pdbx_seq_one_letter_code
_entity_poly.pdbx_strand_id
1 'polypeptide(L)'
;MIRNLPTRLLIMVLCLFALLAVFLISSKDKISGSIMATRINLVDKSKQITAAEFANKRKDYSYVSFDNLYSNTSLYYGTKVHQKGHIKDLDMEHKYLLIALDGNDESKTIKLKYNLSNFERGKVSLQENDPIKFYGRVLTTDNYINDKGRTVQRPVISADFIQSKI
;
A
#
# COMPACT_ATOMS: atom_id res chain seq x y z
N MET A 1 -37.46 44.21 1.50
CA MET A 1 -36.42 43.56 0.66
C MET A 1 -35.69 42.44 1.42
N ILE A 2 -36.42 41.56 2.13
CA ILE A 2 -35.85 40.47 2.96
C ILE A 2 -36.80 39.26 2.88
N ARG A 3 -36.78 38.51 1.78
CA ARG A 3 -37.58 37.27 1.65
C ARG A 3 -36.76 36.03 1.27
N ASN A 4 -35.48 36.19 0.95
CA ASN A 4 -34.62 35.10 0.46
C ASN A 4 -33.43 34.78 1.39
N LEU A 5 -33.34 35.42 2.56
CA LEU A 5 -32.29 35.16 3.55
C LEU A 5 -32.39 33.75 4.17
N PRO A 6 -33.58 33.23 4.57
CA PRO A 6 -33.65 31.92 5.22
C PRO A 6 -33.36 30.77 4.25
N THR A 7 -33.73 30.91 2.98
CA THR A 7 -33.47 29.91 1.93
C THR A 7 -31.99 29.79 1.57
N ARG A 8 -31.26 30.91 1.50
CA ARG A 8 -29.80 30.89 1.25
C ARG A 8 -29.02 30.29 2.42
N LEU A 9 -29.45 30.57 3.65
CA LEU A 9 -28.82 30.03 4.85
C LEU A 9 -29.05 28.53 4.99
N LEU A 10 -30.26 28.06 4.66
CA LEU A 10 -30.61 26.63 4.65
C LEU A 10 -29.80 25.86 3.60
N ILE A 11 -29.63 26.42 2.39
CA ILE A 11 -28.77 25.81 1.35
C ILE A 11 -27.32 25.74 1.81
N MET A 12 -26.79 26.79 2.44
CA MET A 12 -25.41 26.78 2.95
C MET A 12 -25.20 25.70 4.02
N VAL A 13 -26.15 25.55 4.95
CA VAL A 13 -26.09 24.50 5.98
C VAL A 13 -26.13 23.12 5.35
N LEU A 14 -26.97 22.92 4.33
CA LEU A 14 -27.09 21.63 3.64
C LEU A 14 -25.80 21.27 2.89
N CYS A 15 -25.16 22.24 2.22
CA CYS A 15 -23.85 22.05 1.60
C CYS A 15 -22.75 21.75 2.62
N LEU A 16 -22.74 22.44 3.77
CA LEU A 16 -21.77 22.18 4.84
C LEU A 16 -21.94 20.75 5.41
N PHE A 17 -23.19 20.32 5.59
CA PHE A 17 -23.51 18.97 6.07
C PHE A 17 -23.10 17.90 5.05
N ALA A 18 -23.31 18.15 3.76
CA ALA A 18 -22.87 17.27 2.68
C ALA A 18 -21.33 17.14 2.64
N LEU A 19 -20.60 18.26 2.79
CA LEU A 19 -19.14 18.26 2.85
C LEU A 19 -18.62 17.51 4.10
N LEU A 20 -19.26 17.71 5.26
CA LEU A 20 -18.94 16.96 6.48
C LEU A 20 -19.21 15.45 6.33
N ALA A 21 -20.33 15.07 5.70
CA ALA A 21 -20.65 13.67 5.44
C ALA A 21 -19.62 13.03 4.49
N VAL A 22 -19.24 13.72 3.42
CA VAL A 22 -18.18 13.26 2.50
C VAL A 22 -16.84 13.12 3.22
N PHE A 23 -16.46 14.09 4.05
CA PHE A 23 -15.25 14.03 4.86
C PHE A 23 -15.25 12.85 5.83
N LEU A 24 -16.38 12.55 6.48
CA LEU A 24 -16.50 11.41 7.39
C LEU A 24 -16.46 10.06 6.66
N ILE A 25 -16.96 9.97 5.43
CA ILE A 25 -16.88 8.75 4.60
C ILE A 25 -15.42 8.47 4.15
N SER A 26 -14.55 9.47 4.13
CA SER A 26 -13.12 9.33 3.84
C SER A 26 -12.32 8.57 4.92
N SER A 27 -12.97 8.01 5.94
CA SER A 27 -12.36 7.18 6.99
C SER A 27 -12.20 5.69 6.62
N LYS A 28 -12.59 5.30 5.39
CA LYS A 28 -12.50 3.91 4.88
C LYS A 28 -11.10 3.31 5.01
N ASP A 29 -10.06 4.10 4.84
CA ASP A 29 -8.68 3.61 4.77
C ASP A 29 -8.17 3.13 6.14
N LYS A 30 -8.59 3.81 7.22
CA LYS A 30 -8.30 3.39 8.60
C LYS A 30 -9.00 2.07 8.96
N ILE A 31 -10.20 1.84 8.43
CA ILE A 31 -10.97 0.64 8.69
C ILE A 31 -10.37 -0.56 7.94
N SER A 32 -9.99 -0.39 6.67
CA SER A 32 -9.34 -1.43 5.86
C SER A 32 -8.03 -1.90 6.49
N GLY A 33 -7.18 -0.95 6.88
CA GLY A 33 -5.90 -1.26 7.56
C GLY A 33 -6.07 -2.00 8.89
N SER A 34 -7.04 -1.60 9.72
CA SER A 34 -7.34 -2.24 11.00
C SER A 34 -7.82 -3.70 10.83
N ILE A 35 -8.68 -3.96 9.85
CA ILE A 35 -9.17 -5.32 9.54
C ILE A 35 -8.03 -6.20 9.05
N MET A 36 -7.17 -5.70 8.15
CA MET A 36 -6.03 -6.47 7.67
C MET A 36 -5.00 -6.75 8.77
N ALA A 37 -4.65 -5.75 9.58
CA ALA A 37 -3.81 -5.92 10.75
C ALA A 37 -4.35 -7.04 11.66
N THR A 38 -5.65 -7.03 11.93
CA THR A 38 -6.32 -8.08 12.71
C THR A 38 -6.16 -9.46 12.05
N ARG A 39 -6.41 -9.57 10.74
CA ARG A 39 -6.25 -10.84 10.00
C ARG A 39 -4.81 -11.36 10.05
N ILE A 40 -3.82 -10.49 9.89
CA ILE A 40 -2.40 -10.86 9.97
C ILE A 40 -2.04 -11.35 11.38
N ASN A 41 -2.56 -10.68 12.41
CA ASN A 41 -2.32 -11.04 13.81
C ASN A 41 -3.01 -12.36 14.23
N LEU A 42 -4.06 -12.78 13.50
CA LEU A 42 -4.76 -14.05 13.69
C LEU A 42 -4.15 -15.21 12.90
N VAL A 43 -3.17 -14.96 12.02
CA VAL A 43 -2.46 -16.03 11.33
C VAL A 43 -1.71 -16.88 12.34
N ASP A 44 -1.65 -18.18 12.06
CA ASP A 44 -0.74 -19.10 12.75
C ASP A 44 0.69 -18.56 12.73
N LYS A 45 1.16 -18.10 13.89
CA LYS A 45 2.46 -17.46 14.07
C LYS A 45 3.63 -18.38 13.70
N SER A 46 3.44 -19.70 13.68
CA SER A 46 4.45 -20.65 13.23
C SER A 46 4.81 -20.49 11.75
N LYS A 47 3.88 -19.94 10.94
CA LYS A 47 4.05 -19.68 9.51
C LYS A 47 4.73 -18.34 9.20
N GLN A 48 4.77 -17.44 10.17
CA GLN A 48 5.48 -16.17 10.09
C GLN A 48 6.88 -16.32 10.68
N ILE A 49 7.81 -15.46 10.28
CA ILE A 49 9.16 -15.41 10.82
C ILE A 49 9.47 -13.99 11.33
N THR A 50 10.38 -13.89 12.27
CA THR A 50 10.88 -12.63 12.84
C THR A 50 11.93 -11.99 11.94
N ALA A 51 12.18 -10.69 12.11
CA ALA A 51 13.29 -9.98 11.46
C ALA A 51 14.64 -10.69 11.65
N ALA A 52 14.88 -11.23 12.84
CA ALA A 52 16.12 -11.91 13.23
C ALA A 52 16.27 -13.25 12.49
N GLU A 53 15.23 -14.07 12.45
CA GLU A 53 15.22 -15.33 11.68
C GLU A 53 15.43 -15.06 10.17
N PHE A 54 14.92 -13.95 9.65
CA PHE A 54 15.10 -13.56 8.26
C PHE A 54 16.49 -12.96 7.96
N ALA A 55 17.25 -12.49 8.97
CA ALA A 55 18.48 -11.73 8.78
C ALA A 55 19.51 -12.44 7.89
N ASN A 56 19.67 -13.74 8.06
CA ASN A 56 20.61 -14.56 7.28
C ASN A 56 20.22 -14.72 5.81
N LYS A 57 18.94 -14.54 5.47
CA LYS A 57 18.40 -14.62 4.10
C LYS A 57 18.45 -13.28 3.38
N ARG A 58 18.57 -12.16 4.12
CA ARG A 58 18.56 -10.80 3.54
C ARG A 58 19.67 -10.58 2.50
N LYS A 59 20.81 -11.24 2.69
CA LYS A 59 21.97 -11.17 1.77
C LYS A 59 21.67 -11.68 0.36
N ASP A 60 20.62 -12.49 0.19
CA ASP A 60 20.22 -13.02 -1.12
C ASP A 60 19.38 -12.03 -1.94
N TYR A 61 19.07 -10.86 -1.38
CA TYR A 61 18.23 -9.85 -2.02
C TYR A 61 19.07 -8.62 -2.34
N SER A 62 18.97 -8.14 -3.57
CA SER A 62 19.65 -6.92 -4.00
C SER A 62 18.76 -5.70 -3.81
N TYR A 63 19.34 -4.60 -3.33
CA TYR A 63 18.69 -3.31 -3.45
C TYR A 63 18.64 -2.91 -4.92
N VAL A 64 17.47 -2.55 -5.42
CA VAL A 64 17.29 -1.97 -6.76
C VAL A 64 16.61 -0.62 -6.56
N SER A 65 17.17 0.45 -7.14
CA SER A 65 16.53 1.75 -7.07
C SER A 65 15.18 1.73 -7.77
N PHE A 66 14.27 2.57 -7.28
CA PHE A 66 12.93 2.67 -7.84
C PHE A 66 12.94 2.97 -9.34
N ASP A 67 13.65 4.02 -9.76
CA ASP A 67 13.71 4.44 -11.16
C ASP A 67 14.17 3.34 -12.08
N ASN A 68 15.15 2.56 -11.63
CA ASN A 68 15.71 1.48 -12.42
C ASN A 68 14.76 0.28 -12.48
N LEU A 69 14.12 -0.07 -11.35
CA LEU A 69 13.10 -1.12 -11.33
C LEU A 69 11.91 -0.76 -12.23
N TYR A 70 11.49 0.51 -12.26
CA TYR A 70 10.35 0.96 -13.04
C TYR A 70 10.67 1.09 -14.53
N SER A 71 11.85 1.62 -14.87
CA SER A 71 12.27 1.81 -16.27
C SER A 71 12.70 0.51 -16.94
N ASN A 72 13.24 -0.44 -16.16
CA ASN A 72 13.86 -1.66 -16.68
C ASN A 72 13.33 -2.93 -16.01
N THR A 73 12.04 -2.98 -15.66
CA THR A 73 11.48 -4.09 -14.86
C THR A 73 11.76 -5.48 -15.44
N SER A 74 11.74 -5.60 -16.78
CA SER A 74 12.00 -6.86 -17.49
C SER A 74 13.39 -7.45 -17.23
N LEU A 75 14.40 -6.62 -16.98
CA LEU A 75 15.76 -7.07 -16.62
C LEU A 75 15.81 -7.72 -15.23
N TYR A 76 14.82 -7.43 -14.40
CA TYR A 76 14.74 -7.90 -13.02
C TYR A 76 13.79 -9.07 -12.85
N TYR A 77 13.13 -9.57 -13.89
CA TYR A 77 12.22 -10.70 -13.77
C TYR A 77 12.89 -11.92 -13.13
N GLY A 78 12.21 -12.49 -12.13
CA GLY A 78 12.74 -13.59 -11.35
C GLY A 78 13.83 -13.20 -10.34
N THR A 79 14.32 -11.97 -10.33
CA THR A 79 15.37 -11.54 -9.39
C THR A 79 14.80 -11.24 -8.01
N LYS A 80 15.60 -11.52 -6.97
CA LYS A 80 15.28 -11.22 -5.58
C LYS A 80 15.70 -9.79 -5.26
N VAL A 81 14.75 -8.95 -4.89
CA VAL A 81 14.96 -7.53 -4.61
C VAL A 81 14.45 -7.15 -3.23
N HIS A 82 15.02 -6.09 -2.65
CA HIS A 82 14.47 -5.47 -1.46
C HIS A 82 14.37 -3.96 -1.63
N GLN A 83 13.30 -3.38 -1.09
CA GLN A 83 13.07 -1.93 -1.10
C GLN A 83 12.34 -1.48 0.16
N LYS A 84 12.26 -0.16 0.34
CA LYS A 84 11.45 0.52 1.35
C LYS A 84 10.45 1.43 0.63
N GLY A 85 9.29 1.61 1.21
CA GLY A 85 8.26 2.49 0.66
C GLY A 85 7.10 2.69 1.61
N HIS A 86 6.09 3.41 1.15
CA HIS A 86 4.88 3.71 1.91
C HIS A 86 3.67 3.03 1.26
N ILE A 87 2.78 2.50 2.10
CA ILE A 87 1.53 1.90 1.63
C ILE A 87 0.62 3.01 1.09
N LYS A 88 0.11 2.86 -0.12
CA LYS A 88 -0.85 3.79 -0.74
C LYS A 88 -2.24 3.21 -0.86
N ASP A 89 -2.31 1.91 -1.03
CA ASP A 89 -3.57 1.19 -1.04
C ASP A 89 -3.34 -0.24 -0.59
N LEU A 90 -4.40 -0.84 -0.08
CA LEU A 90 -4.42 -2.14 0.54
C LEU A 90 -5.65 -2.90 0.05
N ASP A 91 -5.41 -3.83 -0.88
CA ASP A 91 -6.45 -4.68 -1.43
C ASP A 91 -6.41 -6.05 -0.75
N MET A 92 -7.36 -6.28 0.16
CA MET A 92 -7.50 -7.53 0.89
C MET A 92 -8.12 -8.66 0.06
N GLU A 93 -8.91 -8.32 -0.96
CA GLU A 93 -9.62 -9.29 -1.81
C GLU A 93 -8.63 -9.95 -2.76
N HIS A 94 -7.84 -9.14 -3.45
CA HIS A 94 -6.83 -9.57 -4.41
C HIS A 94 -5.45 -9.79 -3.78
N LYS A 95 -5.31 -9.53 -2.48
CA LYS A 95 -4.09 -9.76 -1.66
C LYS A 95 -2.85 -9.06 -2.23
N TYR A 96 -2.97 -7.75 -2.47
CA TYR A 96 -1.82 -6.92 -2.82
C TYR A 96 -1.83 -5.58 -2.07
N LEU A 97 -0.64 -4.99 -1.96
CA LEU A 97 -0.45 -3.61 -1.52
C LEU A 97 0.02 -2.77 -2.70
N LEU A 98 -0.43 -1.52 -2.79
CA LEU A 98 0.21 -0.53 -3.65
C LEU A 98 1.23 0.24 -2.82
N ILE A 99 2.48 0.24 -3.26
CA ILE A 99 3.58 0.83 -2.50
C ILE A 99 4.22 1.95 -3.32
N ALA A 100 4.31 3.14 -2.74
CA ALA A 100 5.14 4.23 -3.26
C ALA A 100 6.59 4.02 -2.80
N LEU A 101 7.53 3.97 -3.74
CA LEU A 101 8.95 3.71 -3.45
C LEU A 101 9.81 4.97 -3.49
N ASP A 102 9.36 5.99 -4.21
CA ASP A 102 9.97 7.32 -4.25
C ASP A 102 9.29 8.23 -3.24
N GLY A 103 9.73 8.14 -1.98
CA GLY A 103 9.11 8.87 -0.87
C GLY A 103 7.63 8.50 -0.70
N ASN A 104 6.76 9.51 -0.71
CA ASN A 104 5.30 9.35 -0.61
C ASN A 104 4.58 9.69 -1.94
N ASP A 105 5.30 9.73 -3.07
CA ASP A 105 4.72 10.04 -4.38
C ASP A 105 3.85 8.90 -4.90
N GLU A 106 2.58 9.20 -5.14
CA GLU A 106 1.56 8.26 -5.64
C GLU A 106 1.60 8.10 -7.15
N SER A 107 2.33 8.98 -7.86
CA SER A 107 2.34 9.01 -9.31
C SER A 107 2.87 7.71 -9.93
N LYS A 108 3.71 6.98 -9.19
CA LYS A 108 4.29 5.71 -9.64
C LYS A 108 4.49 4.73 -8.48
N THR A 109 3.49 3.87 -8.30
CA THR A 109 3.51 2.79 -7.29
C THR A 109 3.97 1.45 -7.89
N ILE A 110 4.38 0.51 -7.04
CA ILE A 110 4.51 -0.91 -7.39
C ILE A 110 3.35 -1.71 -6.78
N LYS A 111 3.04 -2.86 -7.38
CA LYS A 111 2.07 -3.81 -6.83
C LYS A 111 2.82 -4.92 -6.09
N LEU A 112 2.70 -4.95 -4.77
CA LEU A 112 3.30 -5.97 -3.90
C LEU A 112 2.26 -7.03 -3.55
N LYS A 113 2.33 -8.19 -4.20
CA LYS A 113 1.50 -9.36 -3.87
C LYS A 113 2.01 -9.98 -2.57
N TYR A 114 1.09 -10.40 -1.69
CA TYR A 114 1.44 -10.97 -0.40
C TYR A 114 0.54 -12.15 -0.02
N ASN A 115 1.03 -12.96 0.90
CA ASN A 115 0.25 -13.80 1.80
C ASN A 115 0.37 -13.26 3.22
N LEU A 116 -0.61 -13.53 4.08
CA LEU A 116 -0.59 -13.04 5.46
C LEU A 116 0.62 -13.58 6.27
N SER A 117 1.17 -14.73 5.87
CA SER A 117 2.40 -15.31 6.44
C SER A 117 3.69 -14.60 6.02
N ASN A 118 3.66 -13.76 4.98
CA ASN A 118 4.85 -13.00 4.58
C ASN A 118 5.16 -11.85 5.53
N PHE A 119 4.19 -11.40 6.33
CA PHE A 119 4.44 -10.36 7.32
C PHE A 119 5.26 -10.89 8.49
N GLU A 120 6.11 -10.02 9.03
CA GLU A 120 6.92 -10.29 10.20
C GLU A 120 6.06 -10.77 11.38
N ARG A 121 6.54 -11.83 12.05
CA ARG A 121 5.89 -12.35 13.26
C ARG A 121 5.90 -11.29 14.35
N GLY A 122 4.71 -10.84 14.75
CA GLY A 122 4.57 -9.80 15.75
C GLY A 122 3.18 -9.18 15.73
N LYS A 123 3.03 -8.02 16.38
CA LYS A 123 1.83 -7.20 16.22
C LYS A 123 2.00 -6.36 14.96
N VAL A 124 1.40 -6.82 13.87
CA VAL A 124 1.37 -6.09 12.61
C VAL A 124 0.23 -5.08 12.67
N SER A 125 0.54 -3.86 12.28
CA SER A 125 -0.40 -2.76 12.10
C SER A 125 -0.07 -2.19 10.73
N LEU A 126 -1.07 -2.13 9.86
CA LEU A 126 -0.94 -1.57 8.52
C LEU A 126 -1.99 -0.49 8.39
N GLN A 127 -1.54 0.69 8.03
CA GLN A 127 -2.36 1.82 7.63
C GLN A 127 -1.81 2.36 6.32
N GLU A 128 -2.65 3.07 5.59
CA GLU A 128 -2.16 3.88 4.49
C GLU A 128 -1.10 4.87 5.00
N ASN A 129 -0.11 5.12 4.16
CA ASN A 129 1.11 5.87 4.43
C ASN A 129 2.05 5.25 5.48
N ASP A 130 1.75 4.06 6.04
CA ASP A 130 2.72 3.39 6.90
C ASP A 130 3.99 3.02 6.10
N PRO A 131 5.19 3.26 6.65
CA PRO A 131 6.43 2.81 6.04
C PRO A 131 6.56 1.29 6.19
N ILE A 132 6.96 0.66 5.10
CA ILE A 132 7.25 -0.77 5.06
C ILE A 132 8.59 -1.06 4.39
N LYS A 133 9.23 -2.15 4.82
CA LYS A 133 10.35 -2.77 4.11
C LYS A 133 9.88 -4.11 3.61
N PHE A 134 10.15 -4.42 2.35
CA PHE A 134 9.82 -5.72 1.80
C PHE A 134 11.00 -6.32 1.07
N TYR A 135 10.96 -7.64 0.98
CA TYR A 135 11.88 -8.50 0.25
C TYR A 135 11.02 -9.44 -0.59
N GLY A 136 11.36 -9.60 -1.85
CA GLY A 136 10.54 -10.38 -2.75
C GLY A 136 11.16 -10.59 -4.11
N ARG A 137 10.38 -11.16 -5.01
CA ARG A 137 10.78 -11.46 -6.38
C ARG A 137 9.98 -10.66 -7.39
N VAL A 138 10.65 -10.02 -8.34
CA VAL A 138 9.97 -9.32 -9.43
C VAL A 138 9.35 -10.37 -10.36
N LEU A 139 8.05 -10.25 -10.62
CA LEU A 139 7.31 -11.22 -11.41
C LEU A 139 7.09 -10.75 -12.85
N THR A 140 6.52 -9.56 -12.98
CA THR A 140 6.00 -9.03 -14.26
C THR A 140 5.75 -7.53 -14.10
N THR A 141 5.23 -6.89 -15.14
CA THR A 141 4.54 -5.60 -15.07
C THR A 141 3.02 -5.77 -15.11
N ASP A 142 2.31 -4.79 -14.56
CA ASP A 142 0.85 -4.65 -14.59
C ASP A 142 0.50 -3.27 -15.16
N ASN A 143 -0.58 -3.18 -15.95
CA ASN A 143 -1.04 -1.91 -16.50
C ASN A 143 -2.07 -1.28 -15.56
N TYR A 144 -2.01 0.04 -15.40
CA TYR A 144 -3.04 0.81 -14.71
C TYR A 144 -3.25 2.17 -15.38
N ILE A 145 -4.39 2.79 -15.12
CA ILE A 145 -4.68 4.16 -15.53
C ILE A 145 -4.29 5.09 -14.38
N ASN A 146 -3.38 6.03 -14.63
CA ASN A 146 -3.02 7.04 -13.65
C ASN A 146 -4.03 8.21 -13.61
N ASP A 147 -3.83 9.15 -12.70
CA ASP A 147 -4.72 10.32 -12.52
C ASP A 147 -4.81 11.23 -13.76
N LYS A 148 -3.86 11.09 -14.70
CA LYS A 148 -3.83 11.81 -15.98
C LYS A 148 -4.54 11.04 -17.10
N GLY A 149 -5.23 9.93 -16.79
CA GLY A 149 -5.92 9.08 -17.77
C GLY A 149 -4.97 8.28 -18.66
N ARG A 150 -3.67 8.20 -18.35
CA ARG A 150 -2.68 7.50 -19.17
C ARG A 150 -2.50 6.08 -18.66
N THR A 151 -2.37 5.14 -19.60
CA THR A 151 -1.93 3.78 -19.27
C THR A 151 -0.46 3.82 -18.90
N VAL A 152 -0.14 3.36 -17.70
CA VAL A 152 1.21 3.27 -17.15
C VAL A 152 1.44 1.83 -16.69
N GLN A 153 2.68 1.35 -16.85
CA GLN A 153 3.11 0.06 -16.35
C GLN A 153 3.72 0.21 -14.97
N ARG A 154 3.35 -0.66 -14.03
CA ARG A 154 3.99 -0.79 -12.72
C ARG A 154 4.62 -2.16 -12.53
N PRO A 155 5.78 -2.26 -11.88
CA PRO A 155 6.33 -3.52 -11.41
C PRO A 155 5.36 -4.29 -10.48
N VAL A 156 5.31 -5.60 -10.66
CA VAL A 156 4.62 -6.55 -9.78
C VAL A 156 5.67 -7.40 -9.05
N ILE A 157 5.62 -7.38 -7.73
CA ILE A 157 6.57 -8.08 -6.86
C ILE A 157 5.80 -9.08 -6.01
N SER A 158 6.28 -10.32 -5.93
CA SER A 158 5.82 -11.30 -4.95
C SER A 158 6.62 -11.15 -3.67
N ALA A 159 5.96 -10.83 -2.56
CA ALA A 159 6.62 -10.72 -1.27
C ALA A 159 7.05 -12.10 -0.75
N ASP A 160 8.30 -12.18 -0.30
CA ASP A 160 8.82 -13.27 0.49
C ASP A 160 8.77 -12.91 1.99
N PHE A 161 9.07 -11.64 2.31
CA PHE A 161 9.06 -11.11 3.68
C PHE A 161 8.71 -9.62 3.72
N ILE A 162 7.87 -9.21 4.66
CA ILE A 162 7.41 -7.82 4.85
C ILE A 162 7.58 -7.41 6.31
N GLN A 163 8.24 -6.27 6.53
CA GLN A 163 8.37 -5.62 7.83
C GLN A 163 7.54 -4.34 7.82
N SER A 164 6.59 -4.23 8.74
CA SER A 164 5.81 -3.02 9.00
C SER A 164 6.44 -2.17 10.10
N LYS A 165 6.36 -0.83 10.00
CA LYS A 165 6.86 0.14 11.01
C LYS A 165 8.38 0.07 11.23
N ILE A 166 9.13 0.45 10.19
CA ILE A 166 10.58 0.67 10.26
C ILE A 166 10.88 1.98 10.99
#